data_AF-A0A640W866-F1
#
_entry.id   AF-A0A640W866-F1
#
_cell.length_a   1.000
_cell.length_b   1.000
_cell.length_c   1.000
_cell.angle_alpha   90.00
_cell.angle_beta   90.00
_cell.angle_gamma   90.00
#
_symmetry.space_group_name_H-M   'P 1'
#
loop_
_entity.id
_entity.type
_entity.pdbx_description
1 polymer ?
#
loop_
_entity_poly.entity_id
_entity_poly.type
_entity_poly.pdbx_seq_one_letter_code
_entity_poly.pdbx_strand_id
1 'polypeptide(L)'
;MLPPLASKTALLFGVEVASVGLTQNQATHYARHSANLLPEYMKGEKIVIKLMADEEGRVVGGQAIGKNASLYIDRIAYAIYNKMHVKELSWFENAYAPKVAPVFDAINVVSQALLLKMRRKNGRNI
;
A
#
# COMPACT_ATOMS: atom_id res chain seq x y z
N MET A 1 -9.26 17.32 -15.49
CA MET A 1 -8.33 17.51 -14.35
C MET A 1 -8.64 16.47 -13.30
N LEU A 2 -7.63 15.84 -12.70
CA LEU A 2 -7.82 14.84 -11.62
C LEU A 2 -8.19 15.55 -10.30
N PRO A 3 -9.07 14.96 -9.46
CA PRO A 3 -9.45 15.56 -8.18
C PRO A 3 -8.31 15.45 -7.14
N PRO A 4 -8.14 16.39 -6.21
CA PRO A 4 -7.10 16.29 -5.19
C PRO A 4 -7.38 15.12 -4.22
N LEU A 5 -6.37 14.27 -3.99
CA LEU A 5 -6.44 13.16 -3.02
C LEU A 5 -5.84 13.50 -1.64
N ALA A 6 -5.40 14.76 -1.45
CA ALA A 6 -4.72 15.21 -0.22
C ALA A 6 -3.48 14.36 0.15
N SER A 7 -2.70 13.97 -0.86
CA SER A 7 -1.37 13.38 -0.68
C SER A 7 -0.47 14.31 0.12
N LYS A 8 0.21 13.77 1.11
CA LYS A 8 1.08 14.52 2.03
C LYS A 8 2.24 13.66 2.47
N THR A 9 3.39 14.29 2.68
CA THR A 9 4.60 13.66 3.21
C THR A 9 5.30 14.58 4.20
N ALA A 10 6.01 14.00 5.16
CA ALA A 10 6.83 14.69 6.13
C ALA A 10 8.05 13.83 6.48
N LEU A 11 9.14 14.49 6.86
CA LEU A 11 10.33 13.85 7.43
C LEU A 11 10.38 14.14 8.92
N LEU A 12 10.25 13.11 9.75
CA LEU A 12 10.22 13.24 11.22
C LEU A 12 11.34 12.41 11.81
N PHE A 13 12.29 13.07 12.48
CA PHE A 13 13.46 12.41 13.11
C PHE A 13 14.23 11.48 12.16
N GLY A 14 14.33 11.85 10.88
CA GLY A 14 14.99 11.05 9.85
C GLY A 14 14.15 9.90 9.28
N VAL A 15 12.86 9.79 9.63
CA VAL A 15 11.94 8.79 9.10
C VAL A 15 10.91 9.48 8.20
N GLU A 16 10.78 9.01 6.96
CA GLU A 16 9.71 9.49 6.08
C GLU A 16 8.36 8.93 6.53
N VAL A 17 7.35 9.81 6.52
CA VAL A 17 5.96 9.49 6.78
C VAL A 17 5.13 10.09 5.64
N ALA A 18 4.20 9.32 5.08
CA ALA A 18 3.36 9.80 3.99
C ALA A 18 1.95 9.20 4.05
N SER A 19 0.97 9.91 3.48
CA SER A 19 -0.43 9.47 3.43
C SER A 19 -1.18 10.08 2.26
N VAL A 20 -2.16 9.34 1.71
CA VAL A 20 -3.09 9.78 0.67
C VAL A 20 -4.50 9.24 0.93
N GLY A 21 -5.52 9.99 0.52
CA GLY A 21 -6.91 9.54 0.53
C GLY A 21 -7.48 9.36 1.94
N LEU A 22 -8.45 8.44 2.05
CA LEU A 22 -9.15 8.16 3.29
C LEU A 22 -8.23 7.50 4.33
N THR A 23 -8.51 7.75 5.61
CA THR A 23 -7.82 7.07 6.72
C THR A 23 -8.62 5.84 7.17
N GLN A 24 -8.04 5.02 8.07
CA GLN A 24 -8.73 3.82 8.58
C GLN A 24 -10.10 4.12 9.22
N ASN A 25 -10.29 5.34 9.76
CA ASN A 25 -11.53 5.73 10.44
C ASN A 25 -12.68 5.98 9.45
N GLN A 26 -12.37 6.13 8.16
CA GLN A 26 -13.32 6.42 7.08
C GLN A 26 -13.44 5.27 6.08
N ALA A 27 -12.53 4.30 6.11
CA ALA A 27 -12.49 3.19 5.17
C ALA A 27 -13.20 1.94 5.73
N THR A 28 -13.84 1.17 4.85
CA THR A 28 -14.54 -0.07 5.21
C THR A 28 -13.58 -1.20 5.58
N HIS A 29 -12.49 -1.32 4.82
CA HIS A 29 -11.48 -2.36 5.01
C HIS A 29 -10.09 -1.75 5.04
N TYR A 30 -9.22 -2.33 5.88
CA TYR A 30 -7.80 -1.95 5.89
C TYR A 30 -6.90 -3.11 6.33
N ALA A 31 -5.67 -3.08 5.82
CA ALA A 31 -4.59 -3.95 6.26
C ALA A 31 -3.31 -3.14 6.44
N ARG A 32 -2.44 -3.65 7.31
CA ARG A 32 -1.12 -3.09 7.57
C ARG A 32 -0.10 -4.20 7.44
N HIS A 33 1.02 -3.91 6.79
CA HIS A 33 2.13 -4.83 6.67
C HIS A 33 3.46 -4.09 6.85
N SER A 34 4.45 -4.76 7.45
CA SER A 34 5.82 -4.30 7.55
C SER A 34 6.69 -5.21 6.70
N ALA A 35 7.36 -4.65 5.70
CA ALA A 35 8.19 -5.39 4.76
C ALA A 35 9.63 -4.90 4.80
N ASN A 36 10.57 -5.79 4.46
CA ASN A 36 11.92 -5.41 4.10
C ASN A 36 11.93 -4.95 2.64
N LEU A 37 12.68 -3.89 2.34
CA LEU A 37 12.85 -3.38 0.96
C LEU A 37 13.84 -4.19 0.13
N LEU A 38 14.50 -5.17 0.74
CA LEU A 38 15.42 -6.11 0.09
C LEU A 38 15.04 -7.55 0.48
N PRO A 39 15.52 -8.56 -0.27
CA PRO A 39 15.35 -9.96 0.09
C PRO A 39 15.84 -10.28 1.51
N GLU A 40 15.24 -11.27 2.17
CA GLU A 40 15.48 -11.60 3.60
C GLU A 40 16.94 -11.94 3.92
N TYR A 41 17.68 -12.49 2.96
CA TYR A 41 19.10 -12.80 3.11
C TYR A 41 20.02 -11.55 3.04
N MET A 42 19.46 -10.36 2.80
CA MET A 42 20.16 -9.08 2.81
C MET A 42 19.68 -8.19 3.96
N LYS A 43 20.59 -7.38 4.52
CA LYS A 43 20.21 -6.33 5.49
C LYS A 43 19.58 -5.16 4.74
N GLY A 44 18.25 -5.13 4.70
CA GLY A 44 17.47 -4.05 4.10
C GLY A 44 16.80 -3.15 5.14
N GLU A 45 16.48 -1.93 4.71
CA GLU A 45 15.58 -1.05 5.46
C GLU A 45 14.14 -1.56 5.38
N LYS A 46 13.30 -1.07 6.29
CA LYS A 46 11.90 -1.48 6.38
C LYS A 46 10.96 -0.36 5.98
N ILE A 47 9.81 -0.77 5.48
CA ILE A 47 8.65 0.09 5.28
C ILE A 47 7.42 -0.55 5.92
N VAL A 48 6.60 0.28 6.55
CA VAL A 48 5.28 -0.10 7.04
C VAL A 48 4.25 0.59 6.15
N ILE A 49 3.39 -0.21 5.51
CA ILE A 49 2.30 0.30 4.67
C ILE A 49 0.97 -0.10 5.29
N LYS A 50 0.03 0.85 5.34
CA LYS A 50 -1.38 0.60 5.57
C LYS A 50 -2.15 0.95 4.31
N LEU A 51 -2.96 0.01 3.83
CA LEU A 51 -3.80 0.15 2.65
C LEU A 51 -5.27 0.12 3.06
N MET A 52 -6.08 0.99 2.46
CA MET A 52 -7.50 1.14 2.73
C MET A 52 -8.32 0.85 1.47
N ALA A 53 -9.47 0.18 1.64
CA ALA A 53 -10.42 -0.10 0.58
C ALA A 53 -11.87 0.17 1.01
N ASP A 54 -12.71 0.51 0.03
CA ASP A 54 -14.18 0.58 0.17
C ASP A 54 -14.83 -0.82 0.22
N GLU A 55 -16.15 -0.88 0.34
CA GLU A 55 -16.92 -2.12 0.44
C GLU A 55 -16.72 -3.04 -0.79
N GLU A 56 -16.62 -2.43 -1.97
CA GLU A 56 -16.42 -3.10 -3.24
C GLU A 56 -14.96 -3.50 -3.48
N GLY A 57 -14.03 -3.09 -2.61
CA GLY A 57 -12.62 -3.45 -2.68
C GLY A 57 -11.76 -2.53 -3.53
N ARG A 58 -12.23 -1.33 -3.89
CA ARG A 58 -11.42 -0.32 -4.56
C ARG A 58 -10.51 0.36 -3.56
N VAL A 59 -9.30 0.69 -3.99
CA VAL A 59 -8.33 1.40 -3.16
C VAL A 59 -8.80 2.83 -2.94
N VAL A 60 -8.91 3.26 -1.68
CA VAL A 60 -9.39 4.60 -1.30
C VAL A 60 -8.42 5.39 -0.43
N GLY A 61 -7.30 4.78 -0.02
CA GLY A 61 -6.30 5.48 0.78
C GLY A 61 -5.06 4.63 1.08
N GLY A 62 -4.01 5.33 1.50
CA GLY A 62 -2.74 4.73 1.91
C GLY A 62 -2.04 5.53 3.00
N GLN A 63 -1.27 4.84 3.83
CA GLN A 63 -0.32 5.42 4.78
C GLN A 63 0.98 4.62 4.72
N ALA A 64 2.12 5.29 4.72
CA ALA A 64 3.43 4.66 4.69
C ALA A 64 4.37 5.34 5.69
N ILE A 65 5.21 4.54 6.36
CA ILE A 65 6.26 4.98 7.27
C ILE A 65 7.53 4.17 6.99
N GLY A 66 8.66 4.84 6.82
CA GLY A 66 9.95 4.23 6.51
C GLY A 66 10.50 4.72 5.18
N LYS A 67 11.60 4.12 4.72
CA LYS A 67 12.29 4.56 3.50
C LYS A 67 11.38 4.54 2.28
N ASN A 68 11.44 5.60 1.49
CA ASN A 68 10.64 5.79 0.28
C ASN A 68 9.12 5.85 0.53
N ALA A 69 8.65 6.21 1.73
CA ALA A 69 7.23 6.28 2.04
C ALA A 69 6.46 7.16 1.04
N SER A 70 7.06 8.27 0.61
CA SER A 70 6.52 9.15 -0.43
C SER A 70 6.23 8.40 -1.75
N LEU A 71 7.19 7.62 -2.27
CA LEU A 71 7.05 6.86 -3.51
C LEU A 71 5.93 5.81 -3.43
N TYR A 72 5.78 5.14 -2.28
CA TYR A 72 4.68 4.20 -2.07
C TYR A 72 3.33 4.90 -2.05
N ILE A 73 3.26 6.10 -1.48
CA ILE A 73 2.03 6.89 -1.46
C ILE A 73 1.65 7.38 -2.86
N ASP A 74 2.60 7.76 -3.70
CA ASP A 74 2.32 8.15 -5.09
C ASP A 74 1.76 6.98 -5.90
N ARG A 75 2.26 5.77 -5.68
CA ARG A 75 1.72 4.54 -6.30
C ARG A 75 0.29 4.24 -5.84
N ILE A 76 0.00 4.46 -4.55
CA ILE A 76 -1.38 4.31 -4.04
C ILE A 76 -2.28 5.42 -4.59
N ALA A 77 -1.79 6.64 -4.72
CA ALA A 77 -2.52 7.75 -5.34
C ALA A 77 -2.91 7.40 -6.79
N TYR A 78 -1.96 6.84 -7.55
CA TYR A 78 -2.22 6.34 -8.89
C TYR A 78 -3.29 5.23 -8.91
N ALA A 79 -3.25 4.29 -7.97
CA ALA A 79 -4.27 3.25 -7.84
C ALA A 79 -5.67 3.84 -7.54
N ILE A 80 -5.75 4.86 -6.67
CA ILE A 80 -7.00 5.57 -6.37
C ILE A 80 -7.54 6.27 -7.61
N TYR A 81 -6.71 7.00 -8.36
CA TYR A 81 -7.13 7.68 -9.58
C TYR A 81 -7.68 6.74 -10.65
N ASN A 82 -7.11 5.54 -10.74
CA ASN A 82 -7.55 4.50 -11.68
C ASN A 82 -8.68 3.63 -11.12
N LYS A 83 -9.18 3.90 -9.91
CA LYS A 83 -10.23 3.12 -9.23
C LYS A 83 -9.87 1.62 -9.15
N MET A 84 -8.58 1.32 -9.00
CA MET A 84 -8.09 -0.05 -8.97
C MET A 84 -8.68 -0.83 -7.80
N HIS A 85 -9.07 -2.07 -8.06
CA HIS A 85 -9.44 -3.02 -7.04
C HIS A 85 -8.19 -3.57 -6.34
N VAL A 86 -8.28 -3.86 -5.04
CA VAL A 86 -7.17 -4.41 -4.23
C VAL A 86 -6.60 -5.71 -4.84
N LYS A 87 -7.45 -6.51 -5.49
CA LYS A 87 -7.03 -7.70 -6.23
C LYS A 87 -6.07 -7.37 -7.38
N GLU A 88 -6.33 -6.31 -8.15
CA GLU A 88 -5.43 -5.86 -9.22
C GLU A 88 -4.11 -5.37 -8.64
N LEU A 89 -4.17 -4.56 -7.58
CA LEU A 89 -2.97 -4.06 -6.90
C LEU A 89 -2.13 -5.19 -6.27
N SER A 90 -2.77 -6.31 -5.87
CA SER A 90 -2.08 -7.46 -5.30
C SER A 90 -1.20 -8.22 -6.31
N TRP A 91 -1.52 -8.12 -7.61
CA TRP A 91 -0.81 -8.80 -8.71
C TRP A 91 -0.12 -7.84 -9.68
N PHE A 92 -0.19 -6.54 -9.45
CA PHE A 92 0.52 -5.54 -10.25
C PHE A 92 2.03 -5.83 -10.27
N GLU A 93 2.64 -5.75 -11.45
CA GLU A 93 4.05 -6.03 -11.67
C GLU A 93 4.93 -4.85 -11.22
N ASN A 94 5.94 -5.17 -10.40
CA ASN A 94 6.99 -4.24 -10.02
C ASN A 94 8.32 -4.67 -10.64
N ALA A 95 9.18 -3.69 -10.92
CA ALA A 95 10.55 -3.98 -11.31
C ALA A 95 11.28 -4.73 -10.19
N TYR A 96 12.03 -5.76 -10.55
CA TYR A 96 12.80 -6.60 -9.63
C TYR A 96 14.29 -6.52 -9.93
N ALA A 97 15.09 -6.35 -8.88
CA ALA A 97 16.53 -6.62 -8.92
C ALA A 97 17.02 -6.87 -7.49
N PRO A 98 17.75 -7.97 -7.20
CA PRO A 98 18.08 -8.39 -5.83
C PRO A 98 18.65 -7.32 -4.89
N LYS A 99 19.43 -6.37 -5.43
CA LYS A 99 20.07 -5.27 -4.67
C LYS A 99 19.26 -3.96 -4.65
N VAL A 100 18.09 -3.94 -5.28
CA VAL A 100 17.27 -2.72 -5.50
C VAL A 100 15.82 -2.92 -5.06
N ALA A 101 15.19 -4.04 -5.40
CA ALA A 101 13.77 -4.29 -5.16
C ALA A 101 13.49 -5.80 -4.95
N PRO A 102 12.54 -6.17 -4.06
CA PRO A 102 12.16 -7.56 -3.81
C PRO A 102 11.26 -8.12 -4.93
N VAL A 103 11.06 -9.44 -4.96
CA VAL A 103 10.17 -10.10 -5.93
C VAL A 103 8.72 -9.66 -5.73
N PHE A 104 8.24 -9.74 -4.49
CA PHE A 104 6.96 -9.18 -4.10
C PHE A 104 7.21 -7.91 -3.31
N ASP A 105 6.79 -6.80 -3.88
CA ASP A 105 6.90 -5.50 -3.25
C ASP A 105 5.90 -5.36 -2.08
N ALA A 106 6.20 -4.46 -1.14
CA ALA A 106 5.40 -4.23 0.05
C ALA A 106 3.92 -3.91 -0.27
N ILE A 107 3.65 -3.23 -1.39
CA ILE A 107 2.29 -2.98 -1.89
C ILE A 107 1.58 -4.27 -2.30
N ASN A 108 2.25 -5.21 -2.96
CA ASN A 108 1.64 -6.50 -3.31
C ASN A 108 1.24 -7.26 -2.05
N VAL A 109 2.16 -7.36 -1.08
CA VAL A 109 1.95 -8.14 0.14
C VAL A 109 0.83 -7.55 1.01
N VAL A 110 0.80 -6.22 1.22
CA VAL A 110 -0.30 -5.59 1.99
C VAL A 110 -1.64 -5.71 1.27
N SER A 111 -1.66 -5.69 -0.06
CA SER A 111 -2.88 -5.88 -0.85
C SER A 111 -3.42 -7.30 -0.73
N GLN A 112 -2.55 -8.32 -0.76
CA GLN A 112 -2.95 -9.71 -0.50
C GLN A 112 -3.51 -9.88 0.93
N ALA A 113 -2.86 -9.26 1.92
CA ALA A 113 -3.34 -9.28 3.30
C ALA A 113 -4.72 -8.60 3.44
N LEU A 114 -4.96 -7.49 2.72
CA LEU A 114 -6.25 -6.81 2.68
C LEU A 114 -7.33 -7.68 2.02
N LEU A 115 -7.01 -8.29 0.88
CA LEU A 115 -7.93 -9.19 0.17
C LEU A 115 -8.36 -10.38 1.05
N LEU A 116 -7.41 -10.98 1.80
CA LEU A 116 -7.70 -12.04 2.76
C LEU A 116 -8.62 -11.57 3.90
N LYS A 117 -8.41 -10.37 4.41
CA LYS A 117 -9.30 -9.79 5.44
C LYS A 117 -10.70 -9.54 4.91
N MET A 118 -10.82 -9.00 3.69
CA MET A 118 -12.11 -8.77 3.05
C MET A 118 -12.86 -10.09 2.87
N ARG A 119 -12.20 -11.14 2.34
CA ARG A 119 -12.79 -12.49 2.14
C ARG A 119 -13.36 -13.10 3.41
N ARG A 120 -12.70 -12.88 4.55
CA ARG A 120 -13.18 -13.36 5.85
C ARG A 120 -14.43 -12.60 6.32
N LYS A 121 -14.55 -11.32 5.96
CA LYS A 121 -15.68 -10.47 6.36
C LYS A 121 -16.91 -10.64 5.44
N ASN A 122 -16.70 -10.84 4.14
CA ASN A 122 -17.77 -10.83 3.13
C ASN A 122 -18.16 -12.24 2.62
N GLY A 123 -17.51 -13.32 3.08
CA GLY A 123 -17.67 -14.67 2.52
C GLY A 123 -16.85 -14.88 1.23
N ARG A 124 -16.71 -16.13 0.78
CA ARG A 124 -15.71 -16.58 -0.23
C ARG A 124 -15.86 -16.00 -1.67
N ASN A 125 -16.77 -15.05 -1.91
CA ASN A 125 -17.15 -14.59 -3.27
C ASN A 125 -16.54 -13.24 -3.71
N ILE A 126 -15.32 -12.93 -3.27
CA ILE A 126 -14.52 -11.74 -3.69
C ILE A 126 -13.09 -12.15 -4.06
#